data_AF-A0A0D0KRX2-F1
#
_entry.id   AF-A0A0D0KRX2-F1
#
_cell.length_a   1.000
_cell.length_b   1.000
_cell.length_c   1.000
_cell.angle_alpha   90.00
_cell.angle_beta   90.00
_cell.angle_gamma   90.00
#
_symmetry.space_group_name_H-M   'P 1'
#
loop_
_entity.id
_entity.type
_entity.pdbx_description
1 polymer ?
#
loop_
_entity_poly.entity_id
_entity_poly.type
_entity_poly.pdbx_seq_one_letter_code
_entity_poly.pdbx_strand_id
1 'polypeptide(L)' 'MLIDSSCSYMDLQESVEQRLRAVRGLLHSLAAMNITQADALDVQHISEAAYLLSADAWDLVRAAHQAAVREARQR' A
#
# COMPACT_ATOMS: atom_id res chain seq x y z
N MET A 1 -5.58 -1.62 9.19
CA MET A 1 -6.50 -2.56 8.53
C MET A 1 -6.19 -3.97 9.06
N LEU A 2 -7.16 -4.89 9.17
CA LEU A 2 -6.87 -6.26 9.61
C LEU A 2 -6.42 -7.08 8.39
N ILE A 3 -5.17 -7.54 8.39
CA ILE A 3 -4.65 -8.42 7.34
C ILE A 3 -4.98 -9.86 7.74
N ASP A 4 -5.73 -10.56 6.88
CA ASP A 4 -5.91 -11.99 7.02
C ASP A 4 -4.65 -12.71 6.52
N SER A 5 -3.79 -13.11 7.46
CA SER A 5 -2.54 -13.82 7.17
C SER A 5 -2.75 -15.28 6.76
N SER A 6 -3.99 -15.78 6.79
CA SER A 6 -4.34 -17.12 6.30
C SER A 6 -4.48 -17.18 4.78
N CYS A 7 -4.62 -16.04 4.10
CA CYS A 7 -4.66 -15.95 2.65
C CYS A 7 -3.40 -16.52 1.97
N SER A 8 -3.53 -16.89 0.70
CA SER A 8 -2.41 -17.39 -0.10
C SER A 8 -1.38 -16.28 -0.35
N TYR A 9 -0.14 -16.67 -0.64
CA TYR A 9 0.90 -15.73 -1.06
C TYR A 9 0.44 -14.88 -2.25
N MET A 10 -0.20 -15.50 -3.24
CA MET A 10 -0.68 -14.83 -4.46
C MET A 10 -1.69 -13.72 -4.15
N ASP A 11 -2.69 -14.00 -3.31
CA ASP A 11 -3.74 -13.02 -2.98
C ASP A 11 -3.18 -11.83 -2.18
N LEU A 12 -2.25 -12.12 -1.25
CA LEU A 12 -1.56 -11.10 -0.47
C LEU A 12 -0.65 -10.25 -1.36
N GLN A 13 0.05 -10.86 -2.31
CA GLN A 13 0.91 -10.18 -3.26
C GLN A 13 0.12 -9.27 -4.21
N GLU A 14 -1.03 -9.72 -4.72
CA GLU A 14 -1.92 -8.86 -5.51
C GLU A 14 -2.40 -7.66 -4.68
N SER A 15 -2.75 -7.89 -3.41
CA SER A 15 -3.15 -6.83 -2.49
C SER A 15 -2.03 -5.80 -2.26
N VAL A 16 -0.77 -6.25 -2.11
CA VAL A 16 0.40 -5.36 -2.05
C VAL A 16 0.47 -4.47 -3.29
N GLU A 17 0.38 -5.07 -4.48
CA GLU A 17 0.46 -4.33 -5.75
C GLU A 17 -0.63 -3.28 -5.86
N GLN A 18 -1.86 -3.60 -5.46
CA GLN A 18 -2.97 -2.67 -5.47
C GLN A 18 -2.70 -1.44 -4.57
N ARG A 19 -2.20 -1.64 -3.34
CA ARG A 19 -1.84 -0.51 -2.45
C ARG A 19 -0.73 0.33 -3.05
N LEU A 20 0.34 -0.29 -3.54
CA LEU A 20 1.47 0.44 -4.11
C LEU A 20 1.07 1.24 -5.36
N ARG A 21 0.16 0.70 -6.19
CA ARG A 21 -0.43 1.43 -7.32
C ARG A 21 -1.23 2.64 -6.85
N ALA A 22 -2.02 2.51 -5.78
CA ALA A 22 -2.77 3.61 -5.19
C ALA A 22 -1.83 4.71 -4.64
N VAL A 23 -0.80 4.32 -3.88
CA VAL A 23 0.25 5.26 -3.39
C VAL A 23 0.89 6.00 -4.56
N ARG A 24 1.29 5.27 -5.62
CA ARG A 24 1.88 5.89 -6.82
C ARG A 24 0.92 6.91 -7.46
N GLY A 25 -0.36 6.59 -7.53
CA GLY A 25 -1.39 7.50 -8.01
C GLY A 25 -1.48 8.77 -7.17
N LEU A 26 -1.52 8.63 -5.84
CA LEU A 26 -1.58 9.77 -4.91
C LEU A 26 -0.34 10.65 -5.01
N LEU A 27 0.86 10.07 -5.06
CA LEU A 27 2.11 10.82 -5.21
C LEU A 27 2.19 11.53 -6.57
N HIS A 28 1.67 10.90 -7.63
CA HIS A 28 1.58 11.54 -8.93
C HIS A 28 0.61 12.72 -8.92
N SER A 29 -0.58 12.55 -8.32
CA SER A 29 -1.54 13.65 -8.14
C SER A 29 -0.93 14.80 -7.34
N LEU A 30 -0.23 14.50 -6.24
CA LEU A 30 0.46 15.49 -5.41
C LEU A 30 1.53 16.26 -6.20
N ALA A 31 2.35 15.55 -6.98
CA ALA A 31 3.39 16.16 -7.80
C ALA A 31 2.82 17.03 -8.94
N ALA A 32 1.61 16.73 -9.40
CA ALA A 32 0.91 17.50 -10.42
C ALA A 32 0.13 18.71 -9.86
N MET A 33 0.03 18.85 -8.53
CA MET A 33 -0.67 19.98 -7.92
C MET A 33 0.12 21.28 -8.12
N ASN A 34 -0.59 22.34 -8.48
CA ASN A 34 -0.03 23.68 -8.45
C ASN A 34 0.02 24.17 -7.01
N ILE A 35 1.22 24.26 -6.43
CA ILE A 35 1.48 24.68 -5.04
C ILE A 35 0.86 26.05 -4.71
N THR A 36 0.67 26.93 -5.70
CA THR A 36 0.08 28.26 -5.48
C THR A 36 -1.45 28.25 -5.42
N GLN A 37 -2.09 27.16 -5.82
CA GLN A 37 -3.55 27.02 -5.90
C GLN A 37 -4.10 25.84 -5.09
N ALA A 38 -3.24 24.87 -4.75
CA ALA A 38 -3.60 23.73 -3.94
C ALA A 38 -3.86 24.16 -2.50
N ASP A 39 -5.00 23.73 -1.96
CA ASP A 39 -5.30 23.96 -0.56
C ASP A 39 -4.31 23.16 0.32
N ALA A 40 -3.86 23.77 1.41
CA ALA A 40 -2.88 23.14 2.30
C ALA A 40 -3.43 21.84 2.92
N LEU A 41 -4.74 21.75 3.16
CA LEU A 41 -5.38 20.55 3.66
C LEU A 41 -5.43 19.46 2.60
N ASP A 42 -5.64 19.79 1.32
CA ASP A 42 -5.61 18.80 0.23
C ASP A 42 -4.23 18.14 0.11
N VAL A 43 -3.17 18.97 0.15
CA VAL A 43 -1.78 18.50 0.15
C VAL A 43 -1.50 17.61 1.37
N GLN A 44 -1.95 18.02 2.56
CA GLN A 44 -1.80 17.25 3.79
C GLN A 44 -2.54 15.90 3.70
N HIS A 45 -3.82 15.90 3.32
CA HIS A 45 -4.64 14.70 3.26
C HIS A 45 -4.11 13.67 2.25
N ILE A 46 -3.65 14.13 1.07
CA ILE A 46 -3.06 13.22 0.08
C ILE A 46 -1.74 12.64 0.59
N SER A 47 -0.91 13.46 1.24
CA SER A 47 0.35 13.01 1.83
C SER A 47 0.12 11.97 2.93
N GLU A 48 -0.88 12.21 3.80
CA GLU A 48 -1.25 11.31 4.89
C GLU A 48 -1.86 10.01 4.36
N ALA A 49 -2.72 10.07 3.34
CA ALA A 49 -3.25 8.88 2.67
C ALA A 49 -2.14 8.05 2.01
N ALA A 50 -1.17 8.70 1.34
CA ALA A 50 -0.02 8.01 0.75
C ALA A 50 0.85 7.35 1.83
N TYR A 51 1.05 8.02 2.97
CA TYR A 51 1.78 7.46 4.11
C TYR A 51 1.08 6.22 4.69
N LEU A 52 -0.22 6.32 4.99
CA LEU A 52 -1.00 5.22 5.56
C LEU A 52 -1.06 4.00 4.62
N LEU A 53 -1.26 4.24 3.32
CA LEU A 53 -1.28 3.15 2.32
C LEU A 53 0.11 2.52 2.13
N SER A 54 1.19 3.28 2.30
CA SER A 54 2.55 2.73 2.28
C SER A 54 2.82 1.84 3.49
N ALA A 55 2.37 2.26 4.68
CA ALA A 55 2.46 1.44 5.90
C ALA A 55 1.63 0.15 5.76
N ASP A 56 0.40 0.25 5.23
CA ASP A 56 -0.46 -0.91 4.98
C ASP A 56 0.15 -1.87 3.95
N ALA A 57 0.73 -1.34 2.86
CA ALA A 57 1.45 -2.14 1.87
C ALA A 57 2.64 -2.89 2.49
N TRP A 58 3.38 -2.25 3.41
CA TRP A 58 4.50 -2.87 4.08
C TRP A 58 4.08 -4.05 4.97
N ASP A 59 3.00 -3.88 5.73
CA ASP A 59 2.45 -4.97 6.54
C ASP A 59 1.95 -6.13 5.67
N LEU A 60 1.37 -5.83 4.51
CA LEU A 60 0.98 -6.84 3.52
C LEU A 60 2.19 -7.57 2.92
N VAL A 61 3.30 -6.89 2.64
CA VAL A 61 4.54 -7.54 2.18
C VAL A 61 5.05 -8.52 3.23
N ARG A 62 5.00 -8.14 4.51
CA ARG A 62 5.39 -9.04 5.61
C ARG A 62 4.46 -10.26 5.68
N ALA A 63 3.15 -10.07 5.54
CA ALA A 63 2.19 -11.16 5.52
C ALA A 63 2.39 -12.08 4.31
N ALA A 64 2.59 -11.52 3.11
CA ALA A 64 2.88 -12.28 1.89
C ALA A 64 4.16 -13.12 2.06
N HIS A 65 5.21 -12.54 2.63
CA HIS A 65 6.44 -13.27 2.91
C HIS A 65 6.20 -14.46 3.87
N GLN A 66 5.43 -14.27 4.93
CA GLN A 66 5.06 -15.36 5.84
C GLN A 66 4.26 -16.46 5.14
N ALA A 67 3.33 -16.07 4.27
CA ALA A 67 2.55 -17.01 3.45
C ALA A 67 3.45 -17.81 2.51
N ALA A 68 4.40 -17.17 1.82
CA ALA A 68 5.36 -17.85 0.95
C ALA A 68 6.21 -18.87 1.72
N VAL A 69 6.71 -18.52 2.91
CA VAL A 69 7.48 -19.44 3.77
C VAL A 69 6.63 -20.62 4.23
N ARG A 70 5.37 -20.38 4.60
CA ARG A 70 4.42 -21.43 4.99
C ARG A 70 4.15 -22.41 3.85
N GLU A 71 3.85 -21.90 2.66
CA GLU A 71 3.57 -22.71 1.47
C GLU A 71 4.80 -23.53 1.03
N ALA A 72 6.01 -22.95 1.13
CA ALA A 72 7.25 -23.65 0.81
C ALA A 72 7.52 -24.84 1.75
N ARG A 73 7.09 -24.77 3.02
CA ARG A 73 7.23 -25.87 4.00
C ARG A 73 6.20 -26.99 3.81
N GLN A 74 5.14 -26.71 3.06
CA GLN A 74 4.06 -27.67 2.77
C GLN A 74 4.29 -28.45 1.47
N ARG A 75 5.32 -28.09 0.70
CA ARG A 75 5.77 -28.78 -0.51
C ARG A 75 6.91 -29.73 -0.17
#